data_AF-A0A4U1G993-F1
#
_entry.id   AF-A0A4U1G993-F1
#
_cell.length_a   1.000
_cell.length_b   1.000
_cell.length_c   1.000
_cell.angle_alpha   90.00
_cell.angle_beta   90.00
_cell.angle_gamma   90.00
#
_symmetry.space_group_name_H-M   'P 1'
#
loop_
_entity.id
_entity.type
_entity.pdbx_description
1 polymer ?
#
loop_
_entity_poly.entity_id
_entity_poly.type
_entity_poly.pdbx_seq_one_letter_code
_entity_poly.pdbx_strand_id
1 'polypeptide(L)'
;MDTQLPRYYPGETPWHKNWKLAFPPTFREISFPDKSSGDLHRADVHTPCGTTLEFQNSPISMAELRSREAFYPKLIWILNGKKFKGFRVLKSLPDVDDPKLDGYEFCHTDHLAMVRRSDHLQLGSNAKRLNFYHAELKTIKLTSHYYSFCWKHPHAVWYQAKCPIIVDLGGHFLYQLKQRPQLSGNYAYLHMIPRKSFVERFL
;
A
#
# COMPACT_ATOMS: atom_id res chain seq x y z
N MET A 1 -35.88 17.48 8.11
CA MET A 1 -35.17 17.49 9.40
C MET A 1 -34.65 16.09 9.63
N ASP A 2 -33.35 15.86 9.41
CA ASP A 2 -32.53 15.01 10.26
C ASP A 2 -31.06 15.22 9.84
N THR A 3 -30.50 16.37 10.24
CA THR A 3 -29.05 16.58 10.17
C THR A 3 -28.45 15.72 11.27
N GLN A 4 -28.20 14.45 10.96
CA GLN A 4 -27.39 13.59 11.82
C GLN A 4 -26.04 14.27 12.00
N LEU A 5 -25.86 14.91 13.17
CA LEU A 5 -24.57 15.39 13.62
C LEU A 5 -23.56 14.25 13.45
N PRO A 6 -22.35 14.50 12.89
CA PRO A 6 -21.37 13.45 12.73
C PRO A 6 -21.11 12.87 14.13
N ARG A 7 -21.43 11.58 14.29
CA ARG A 7 -21.14 10.83 15.52
C ARG A 7 -19.65 11.01 15.82
N TYR A 8 -19.35 11.83 16.82
CA TYR A 8 -18.02 11.91 17.38
C TYR A 8 -17.75 10.58 18.06
N TYR A 9 -16.93 9.74 17.43
CA TYR A 9 -16.48 8.50 18.06
C TYR A 9 -15.41 8.87 19.11
N PRO A 10 -15.65 8.64 20.41
CA PRO A 10 -14.60 8.79 21.40
C PRO A 10 -13.47 7.82 21.04
N GLY A 11 -12.33 8.36 20.61
CA GLY A 11 -11.18 7.56 20.16
C GLY A 11 -10.65 7.89 18.75
N GLU A 12 -11.31 8.77 17.99
CA GLU A 12 -10.76 9.22 16.71
C GLU A 12 -9.45 10.01 16.91
N THR A 13 -8.38 9.58 16.23
CA THR A 13 -7.09 10.26 16.31
C THR A 13 -7.06 11.52 15.45
N PRO A 14 -6.25 12.55 15.81
CA PRO A 14 -6.05 13.72 14.95
C PRO A 14 -5.58 13.37 13.53
N TRP A 15 -4.79 12.29 13.39
CA TRP A 15 -4.35 11.79 12.08
C TRP A 15 -5.55 11.37 11.20
N HIS A 16 -6.47 10.59 11.75
CA HIS A 16 -7.65 10.10 11.06
C HIS A 16 -8.58 11.25 10.68
N LYS A 17 -8.85 12.14 11.64
CA LYS A 17 -9.65 13.35 11.41
C LYS A 17 -9.07 14.21 10.28
N ASN A 18 -7.77 14.46 10.31
CA ASN A 18 -7.09 15.29 9.29
C ASN A 18 -7.11 14.64 7.90
N TRP A 19 -7.11 13.31 7.83
CA TRP A 19 -7.29 12.60 6.57
C TRP A 19 -8.68 12.81 5.97
N LYS A 20 -9.74 12.68 6.77
CA LYS A 20 -11.11 13.00 6.31
C LYS A 20 -11.26 14.46 5.89
N LEU A 21 -10.67 15.38 6.65
CA LEU A 21 -10.75 16.82 6.38
C LEU A 21 -10.10 17.24 5.05
N ALA A 22 -9.23 16.40 4.47
CA ALA A 22 -8.61 16.67 3.17
C ALA A 22 -9.59 16.54 1.97
N PHE A 23 -10.80 15.99 2.18
CA PHE A 23 -11.82 15.79 1.14
C PHE A 23 -13.04 16.68 1.40
N PRO A 24 -13.90 17.01 0.41
CA PRO A 24 -15.12 17.78 0.63
C PRO A 24 -16.08 17.13 1.64
N PRO A 25 -16.87 17.90 2.41
CA PRO A 25 -17.82 17.35 3.37
C PRO A 25 -18.80 16.34 2.76
N THR A 26 -19.19 16.53 1.49
CA THR A 26 -20.08 15.64 0.74
C THR A 26 -19.50 14.26 0.48
N PHE A 27 -18.19 14.05 0.66
CA PHE A 27 -17.54 12.75 0.44
C PHE A 27 -17.30 12.01 1.76
N ARG A 28 -17.36 12.70 2.90
CA ARG A 28 -16.91 12.16 4.19
C ARG A 28 -18.03 11.36 4.85
N GLU A 29 -17.66 10.25 5.48
CA GLU A 29 -18.51 9.54 6.43
C GLU A 29 -19.86 9.05 5.86
N ILE A 30 -19.86 8.67 4.57
CA ILE A 30 -21.06 8.25 3.83
C ILE A 30 -21.46 6.83 4.24
N SER A 31 -22.73 6.65 4.57
CA SER A 31 -23.29 5.37 4.97
C SER A 31 -24.02 4.68 3.82
N PHE A 32 -23.78 3.38 3.67
CA PHE A 32 -24.38 2.52 2.68
C PHE A 32 -25.03 1.32 3.38
N PRO A 33 -26.33 1.07 3.13
CA PRO A 33 -26.98 -0.13 3.66
C PRO A 33 -26.52 -1.36 2.88
N ASP A 34 -26.05 -2.36 3.59
CA ASP A 34 -25.81 -3.69 3.04
C ASP A 34 -27.12 -4.46 2.99
N LYS A 35 -27.61 -4.65 1.77
CA LYS A 35 -28.86 -5.36 1.51
C LYS A 35 -28.78 -6.86 1.80
N SER A 36 -27.57 -7.41 1.90
CA SER A 36 -27.36 -8.86 2.11
C SER A 36 -27.31 -9.23 3.59
N SER A 37 -26.69 -8.40 4.44
CA SER A 37 -26.58 -8.62 5.89
C SER A 37 -27.60 -7.81 6.69
N GLY A 38 -28.11 -6.71 6.14
CA GLY A 38 -28.86 -5.69 6.87
C GLY A 38 -27.98 -4.69 7.62
N ASP A 39 -26.65 -4.84 7.57
CA ASP A 39 -25.71 -3.97 8.26
C ASP A 39 -25.53 -2.62 7.55
N LEU A 40 -25.09 -1.61 8.30
CA LEU A 40 -24.77 -0.29 7.76
C LEU A 40 -23.26 -0.11 7.68
N HIS A 41 -22.70 -0.07 6.47
CA HIS A 41 -21.30 0.29 6.28
C HIS A 41 -21.15 1.80 6.20
N ARG A 42 -20.21 2.37 6.96
CA ARG A 42 -19.86 3.79 6.89
C ARG A 42 -18.44 3.93 6.36
N ALA A 43 -18.32 4.56 5.20
CA ALA A 43 -17.05 4.88 4.55
C ALA A 43 -16.44 6.12 5.19
N ASP A 44 -15.14 6.13 5.49
CA ASP A 44 -14.48 7.37 5.95
C ASP A 44 -14.54 8.46 4.87
N VAL A 45 -14.24 8.09 3.63
CA VAL A 45 -14.42 8.92 2.43
C VAL A 45 -14.92 8.05 1.28
N HIS A 46 -15.94 8.53 0.56
CA HIS A 46 -16.41 7.95 -0.69
C HIS A 46 -16.48 9.03 -1.77
N THR A 47 -15.83 8.77 -2.91
CA THR A 47 -15.58 9.77 -3.95
C THR A 47 -16.59 9.63 -5.11
N PRO A 48 -16.82 10.68 -5.92
CA PRO A 48 -17.73 10.62 -7.07
C PRO A 48 -17.35 9.58 -8.13
N CYS A 49 -16.06 9.24 -8.24
CA CYS A 49 -15.59 8.18 -9.14
C CYS A 49 -15.83 6.75 -8.57
N GLY A 50 -16.55 6.65 -7.46
CA GLY A 50 -16.94 5.41 -6.80
C GLY A 50 -15.83 4.76 -5.97
N THR A 51 -14.78 5.49 -5.63
CA THR A 51 -13.68 4.96 -4.79
C THR A 51 -13.97 5.23 -3.32
N THR A 52 -13.87 4.19 -2.50
CA THR A 52 -13.92 4.29 -1.05
C THR A 52 -12.51 4.33 -0.49
N LEU A 53 -12.23 5.30 0.38
CA LEU A 53 -10.97 5.40 1.13
C LEU A 53 -11.26 5.14 2.60
N GLU A 54 -10.50 4.23 3.21
CA GLU A 54 -10.59 3.87 4.62
C GLU A 54 -9.29 4.21 5.34
N PHE A 55 -9.38 4.96 6.43
CA PHE A 55 -8.23 5.36 7.23
C PHE A 55 -8.11 4.44 8.44
N GLN A 56 -6.92 3.87 8.68
CA GLN A 56 -6.74 2.96 9.81
C GLN A 56 -5.50 3.34 10.62
N ASN A 57 -5.74 3.78 11.86
CA ASN A 57 -4.68 4.05 12.83
C ASN A 57 -4.19 2.78 13.54
N SER A 58 -5.02 1.74 13.57
CA SER A 58 -4.76 0.49 14.27
C SER A 58 -5.18 -0.70 13.38
N PRO A 59 -4.66 -1.90 13.61
CA PRO A 59 -5.12 -3.09 12.91
C PRO A 59 -6.60 -3.36 13.20
N ILE A 60 -7.32 -3.79 12.17
CA ILE A 60 -8.70 -4.27 12.28
C ILE A 60 -8.73 -5.80 12.36
N SER A 61 -9.90 -6.36 12.66
CA SER A 61 -10.07 -7.82 12.63
C SER A 61 -10.04 -8.34 11.19
N MET A 62 -9.70 -9.62 11.03
CA MET A 62 -9.78 -10.31 9.74
C MET A 62 -11.20 -10.32 9.16
N ALA A 63 -12.22 -10.40 10.02
CA ALA A 63 -13.62 -10.35 9.61
C ALA A 63 -13.99 -8.97 9.06
N GLU A 64 -13.55 -7.90 9.73
CA GLU A 64 -13.81 -6.51 9.29
C GLU A 64 -13.12 -6.21 7.96
N LEU A 65 -11.86 -6.63 7.79
CA LEU A 65 -11.14 -6.50 6.53
C LEU A 65 -11.91 -7.16 5.38
N ARG A 66 -12.29 -8.43 5.55
CA ARG A 66 -13.02 -9.20 4.53
C ARG A 66 -14.40 -8.59 4.24
N SER A 67 -15.11 -8.18 5.27
CA SER A 67 -16.43 -7.56 5.15
C SER A 67 -16.35 -6.29 4.31
N ARG A 68 -15.41 -5.38 4.63
CA ARG A 68 -15.23 -4.13 3.89
C ARG A 68 -14.74 -4.34 2.46
N GLU A 69 -13.77 -5.22 2.23
CA GLU A 69 -13.28 -5.51 0.88
C GLU A 69 -14.32 -6.21 0.00
N ALA A 70 -15.22 -7.02 0.58
CA ALA A 70 -16.34 -7.62 -0.15
C ALA A 70 -17.42 -6.57 -0.47
N PHE A 71 -17.65 -5.62 0.44
CA PHE A 71 -18.69 -4.61 0.29
C PHE A 71 -18.31 -3.50 -0.70
N TYR A 72 -17.08 -2.97 -0.63
CA TYR A 72 -16.63 -1.85 -1.45
C TYR A 72 -15.83 -2.32 -2.67
N PRO A 73 -16.35 -2.17 -3.91
CA PRO A 73 -15.68 -2.68 -5.11
C PRO A 73 -14.38 -1.96 -5.45
N LYS A 74 -14.23 -0.70 -5.04
CA LYS A 74 -13.03 0.14 -5.24
C LYS A 74 -12.56 0.70 -3.90
N LEU A 75 -12.07 -0.16 -3.03
CA LEU A 75 -11.53 0.22 -1.73
C LEU A 75 -10.03 0.52 -1.81
N ILE A 76 -9.57 1.54 -1.09
CA ILE A 76 -8.15 1.80 -0.81
C ILE A 76 -7.98 1.95 0.70
N TRP A 77 -7.04 1.20 1.26
CA TRP A 77 -6.64 1.32 2.65
C TRP A 77 -5.53 2.37 2.78
N ILE A 78 -5.71 3.32 3.69
CA ILE A 78 -4.68 4.28 4.08
C ILE A 78 -4.34 4.00 5.53
N LEU A 79 -3.12 3.55 5.78
CA LEU A 79 -2.66 3.13 7.10
C LEU A 79 -1.79 4.21 7.74
N ASN A 80 -1.98 4.44 9.04
CA ASN A 80 -1.08 5.29 9.81
C ASN A 80 0.24 4.55 10.08
N GLY A 81 1.21 4.73 9.19
CA GLY A 81 2.51 4.09 9.27
C GLY A 81 3.46 4.70 10.29
N LYS A 82 3.14 5.87 10.89
CA LYS A 82 4.01 6.51 11.91
C LYS A 82 4.34 5.58 13.08
N LYS A 83 3.45 4.64 13.39
CA LYS A 83 3.60 3.69 14.52
C LYS A 83 4.18 2.34 14.09
N PHE A 84 4.48 2.13 12.81
CA PHE A 84 4.99 0.84 12.33
C PHE A 84 6.44 0.65 12.77
N LYS A 85 6.65 -0.28 13.71
CA LYS A 85 7.99 -0.64 14.18
C LYS A 85 8.76 -1.31 13.05
N GLY A 86 9.97 -0.83 12.78
CA GLY A 86 10.85 -1.44 11.76
C GLY A 86 10.32 -1.35 10.33
N PHE A 87 9.39 -0.43 10.04
CA PHE A 87 9.09 -0.03 8.66
C PHE A 87 10.13 0.99 8.20
N ARG A 88 10.89 0.67 7.15
CA ARG A 88 11.93 1.53 6.59
C ARG A 88 11.87 1.51 5.08
N VAL A 89 11.78 2.69 4.48
CA VAL A 89 12.03 2.89 3.05
C VAL A 89 13.55 2.76 2.84
N LEU A 90 13.97 1.94 1.89
CA LEU A 90 15.37 1.58 1.66
C LEU A 90 15.92 2.22 0.39
N LYS A 91 16.16 1.44 -0.68
CA LYS A 91 16.85 1.90 -1.88
C LYS A 91 15.87 2.18 -2.99
N SER A 92 16.14 3.19 -3.81
CA SER A 92 15.44 3.40 -5.07
C SER A 92 15.54 2.15 -5.95
N LEU A 93 14.46 1.81 -6.63
CA LEU A 93 14.35 0.70 -7.55
C LEU A 93 14.30 1.21 -8.99
N PRO A 94 14.75 0.41 -9.97
CA PRO A 94 14.42 0.66 -11.36
C PRO A 94 12.91 0.53 -11.58
N ASP A 95 12.47 0.80 -12.80
CA ASP A 95 11.13 0.33 -13.19
C ASP A 95 11.12 -1.20 -13.05
N VAL A 96 10.23 -1.71 -12.22
CA VAL A 96 10.19 -3.15 -11.88
C VAL A 96 9.75 -4.01 -13.06
N ASP A 97 9.12 -3.38 -14.05
CA ASP A 97 8.65 -3.99 -15.30
C ASP A 97 9.54 -3.59 -16.50
N ASP A 98 10.75 -3.04 -16.26
CA ASP A 98 11.73 -2.78 -17.32
C ASP A 98 12.07 -4.10 -18.04
N PRO A 99 11.94 -4.20 -19.38
CA PRO A 99 12.23 -5.43 -20.12
C PRO A 99 13.64 -5.98 -19.89
N LYS A 100 14.61 -5.13 -19.54
CA LYS A 100 15.97 -5.58 -19.19
C LYS A 100 16.02 -6.44 -17.92
N LEU A 101 14.96 -6.41 -17.12
CA LEU A 101 14.81 -7.19 -15.89
C LEU A 101 14.09 -8.53 -16.09
N ASP A 102 13.64 -8.86 -17.31
CA ASP A 102 12.90 -10.10 -17.58
C ASP A 102 13.70 -11.36 -17.23
N GLY A 103 15.02 -11.31 -17.39
CA GLY A 103 15.94 -12.39 -17.04
C GLY A 103 16.34 -12.43 -15.55
N TYR A 104 15.79 -11.56 -14.70
CA TYR A 104 16.27 -11.35 -13.34
C TYR A 104 15.13 -11.35 -12.29
N GLU A 105 15.49 -11.73 -11.07
CA GLU A 105 14.61 -11.71 -9.91
C GLU A 105 15.22 -10.90 -8.78
N PHE A 106 14.39 -10.13 -8.08
CA PHE A 106 14.84 -9.37 -6.93
C PHE A 106 15.06 -10.28 -5.73
N CYS A 107 16.18 -10.10 -5.02
CA CYS A 107 16.46 -10.83 -3.79
C CYS A 107 15.58 -10.30 -2.64
N HIS A 108 15.02 -11.21 -1.83
CA HIS A 108 14.30 -10.87 -0.59
C HIS A 108 15.25 -10.53 0.57
N THR A 109 16.09 -9.51 0.38
CA THR A 109 17.04 -9.02 1.39
C THR A 109 17.03 -7.50 1.48
N ASP A 110 17.45 -6.94 2.62
CA ASP A 110 17.58 -5.48 2.79
C ASP A 110 18.58 -4.85 1.80
N HIS A 111 19.52 -5.64 1.25
CA HIS A 111 20.42 -5.21 0.19
C HIS A 111 19.74 -5.35 -1.17
N LEU A 112 19.75 -4.25 -1.95
CA LEU A 112 19.24 -4.27 -3.31
C LEU A 112 20.17 -5.08 -4.21
N ALA A 113 19.72 -6.29 -4.53
CA ALA A 113 20.41 -7.22 -5.40
C ALA A 113 19.39 -8.05 -6.19
N MET A 114 19.86 -8.63 -7.28
CA MET A 114 19.10 -9.52 -8.12
C MET A 114 19.86 -10.83 -8.35
N VAL A 115 19.14 -11.86 -8.76
CA VAL A 115 19.71 -13.11 -9.28
C VAL A 115 19.21 -13.32 -10.70
N ARG A 116 20.00 -14.00 -11.54
CA ARG A 116 19.49 -14.43 -12.84
C ARG A 116 18.43 -15.50 -12.63
N ARG A 117 17.37 -15.46 -13.42
CA ARG A 117 16.29 -16.44 -13.37
C ARG A 117 16.81 -17.86 -13.64
N SER A 118 17.72 -18.02 -14.60
CA SER A 118 18.38 -19.30 -14.90
C SER A 118 19.13 -19.84 -13.69
N ASP A 119 19.91 -19.00 -13.02
CA ASP A 119 20.77 -19.38 -11.91
C ASP A 119 19.91 -19.74 -10.70
N HIS A 120 18.80 -19.00 -10.47
CA HIS A 120 17.85 -19.33 -9.40
C HIS A 120 17.22 -20.72 -9.61
N LEU A 121 16.83 -21.06 -10.83
CA LEU A 121 16.24 -22.36 -11.15
C LEU A 121 17.23 -23.53 -11.00
N GLN A 122 18.51 -23.30 -11.33
CA GLN A 122 19.53 -24.35 -11.28
C GLN A 122 20.17 -24.51 -9.91
N LEU A 123 20.43 -23.40 -9.21
CA LEU A 123 21.27 -23.35 -8.01
C LEU A 123 20.49 -22.96 -6.75
N GLY A 124 19.22 -22.56 -6.87
CA GLY A 124 18.38 -22.15 -5.74
C GLY A 124 19.02 -21.03 -4.92
N SER A 125 19.29 -21.31 -3.65
CA SER A 125 19.91 -20.36 -2.71
C SER A 125 21.38 -20.05 -3.01
N ASN A 126 22.06 -20.88 -3.80
CA ASN A 126 23.47 -20.72 -4.17
C ASN A 126 23.66 -19.82 -5.41
N ALA A 127 22.57 -19.31 -5.99
CA ALA A 127 22.63 -18.42 -7.14
C ALA A 127 23.43 -17.14 -6.83
N LYS A 128 24.27 -16.72 -7.78
CA LYS A 128 25.11 -15.51 -7.64
C LYS A 128 24.23 -14.26 -7.59
N ARG A 129 24.39 -13.48 -6.52
CA ARG A 129 23.73 -12.18 -6.35
C ARG A 129 24.48 -11.08 -7.10
N LEU A 130 23.73 -10.25 -7.81
CA LEU A 130 24.20 -9.13 -8.62
C LEU A 130 23.65 -7.84 -8.03
N ASN A 131 24.52 -6.87 -7.74
CA ASN A 131 24.08 -5.52 -7.38
C ASN A 131 23.94 -4.65 -8.64
N PHE A 132 23.37 -3.46 -8.49
CA PHE A 132 23.18 -2.50 -9.59
C PHE A 132 24.47 -1.81 -10.07
N TYR A 133 25.64 -2.18 -9.53
CA TYR A 133 26.95 -1.81 -10.07
C TYR A 133 27.53 -2.88 -11.01
N HIS A 134 26.92 -4.07 -11.06
CA HIS A 134 27.34 -5.15 -11.94
C HIS A 134 27.21 -4.77 -13.42
N ALA A 135 28.11 -5.28 -14.28
CA ALA A 135 28.16 -4.93 -15.70
C ALA A 135 26.83 -5.13 -16.44
N GLU A 136 26.05 -6.12 -16.03
CA GLU A 136 24.71 -6.43 -16.56
C GLU A 136 23.63 -5.44 -16.12
N LEU A 137 23.66 -4.97 -14.87
CA LEU A 137 22.58 -4.17 -14.28
C LEU A 137 22.88 -2.66 -14.26
N LYS A 138 24.15 -2.26 -14.41
CA LYS A 138 24.60 -0.86 -14.31
C LYS A 138 23.96 0.10 -15.31
N THR A 139 23.40 -0.42 -16.41
CA THR A 139 22.74 0.42 -17.44
C THR A 139 21.26 0.68 -17.14
N ILE A 140 20.70 -0.03 -16.15
CA ILE A 140 19.30 0.09 -15.75
C ILE A 140 19.19 1.27 -14.79
N LYS A 141 18.38 2.25 -15.16
CA LYS A 141 18.22 3.48 -14.38
C LYS A 141 17.29 3.24 -13.20
N LEU A 142 17.69 3.74 -12.04
CA LEU A 142 16.82 3.78 -10.87
C LEU A 142 15.78 4.90 -11.04
N THR A 143 14.57 4.64 -10.57
CA THR A 143 13.48 5.62 -10.54
C THR A 143 13.56 6.46 -9.25
N SER A 144 12.87 7.59 -9.27
CA SER A 144 12.66 8.42 -8.08
C SER A 144 11.38 8.08 -7.30
N HIS A 145 10.61 7.08 -7.75
CA HIS A 145 9.28 6.79 -7.21
C HIS A 145 9.06 5.34 -6.80
N TYR A 146 9.94 4.41 -7.16
CA TYR A 146 9.93 3.04 -6.62
C TYR A 146 11.05 2.82 -5.62
N TYR A 147 10.72 2.15 -4.52
CA TYR A 147 11.66 1.89 -3.43
C TYR A 147 11.51 0.47 -2.89
N SER A 148 12.63 -0.17 -2.57
CA SER A 148 12.63 -1.33 -1.69
C SER A 148 12.33 -0.85 -0.27
N PHE A 149 11.85 -1.77 0.56
CA PHE A 149 11.54 -1.47 1.94
C PHE A 149 11.75 -2.70 2.83
N CYS A 150 11.84 -2.45 4.13
CA CYS A 150 11.78 -3.47 5.16
C CYS A 150 10.58 -3.14 6.04
N TRP A 151 9.78 -4.14 6.40
CA TRP A 151 8.74 -4.00 7.42
C TRP A 151 8.88 -5.15 8.40
N LYS A 152 9.41 -4.86 9.58
CA LYS A 152 9.49 -5.84 10.67
C LYS A 152 8.16 -5.86 11.43
N HIS A 153 7.71 -7.05 11.79
CA HIS A 153 6.44 -7.24 12.53
C HIS A 153 5.18 -6.59 11.92
N PRO A 154 4.92 -6.70 10.61
CA PRO A 154 3.64 -6.31 10.04
C PRO A 154 2.49 -7.09 10.67
N HIS A 155 1.39 -6.39 10.92
CA HIS A 155 0.18 -7.03 11.41
C HIS A 155 -0.39 -7.96 10.34
N ALA A 156 -0.67 -9.22 10.73
CA ALA A 156 -1.08 -10.29 9.82
C ALA A 156 -2.29 -9.94 8.94
N VAL A 157 -3.20 -9.11 9.43
CA VAL A 157 -4.39 -8.66 8.70
C VAL A 157 -4.03 -7.97 7.39
N TRP A 158 -2.97 -7.16 7.35
CA TRP A 158 -2.59 -6.40 6.16
C TRP A 158 -1.94 -7.26 5.08
N TYR A 159 -1.43 -8.45 5.42
CA TYR A 159 -0.98 -9.42 4.40
C TYR A 159 -2.14 -10.08 3.66
N GLN A 160 -3.33 -10.08 4.25
CA GLN A 160 -4.52 -10.70 3.67
C GLN A 160 -5.38 -9.72 2.88
N ALA A 161 -5.03 -8.43 2.93
CA ALA A 161 -5.72 -7.40 2.16
C ALA A 161 -5.51 -7.62 0.67
N LYS A 162 -6.61 -7.61 -0.08
CA LYS A 162 -6.59 -7.70 -1.54
C LYS A 162 -6.66 -6.31 -2.18
N CYS A 163 -7.21 -5.34 -1.46
CA CYS A 163 -7.31 -3.98 -1.92
C CYS A 163 -5.98 -3.22 -1.74
N PRO A 164 -5.72 -2.19 -2.57
CA PRO A 164 -4.51 -1.38 -2.46
C PRO A 164 -4.29 -0.83 -1.05
N ILE A 165 -3.08 -1.00 -0.53
CA ILE A 165 -2.63 -0.42 0.74
C ILE A 165 -1.70 0.75 0.45
N ILE A 166 -1.96 1.87 1.12
CA ILE A 166 -1.12 3.06 1.13
C ILE A 166 -0.71 3.33 2.58
N VAL A 167 0.58 3.53 2.80
CA VAL A 167 1.14 3.84 4.11
C VAL A 167 1.47 5.33 4.18
N ASP A 168 0.92 6.02 5.17
CA ASP A 168 1.28 7.39 5.52
C ASP A 168 2.31 7.41 6.65
N LEU A 169 3.54 7.77 6.33
CA LEU A 169 4.63 7.92 7.30
C LEU A 169 4.68 9.33 7.93
N GLY A 170 3.77 10.23 7.56
CA GLY A 170 3.62 11.55 8.15
C GLY A 170 4.29 12.71 7.42
N GLY A 171 4.86 12.47 6.24
CA GLY A 171 5.51 13.48 5.43
C GLY A 171 4.65 13.95 4.24
N HIS A 172 5.32 14.48 3.22
CA HIS A 172 4.67 14.92 1.97
C HIS A 172 4.32 13.78 1.02
N PHE A 173 4.87 12.58 1.25
CA PHE A 173 4.70 11.41 0.39
C PHE A 173 3.95 10.30 1.10
N LEU A 174 3.19 9.57 0.30
CA LEU A 174 2.51 8.33 0.64
C LEU A 174 3.23 7.18 -0.06
N TYR A 175 3.14 5.98 0.52
CA TYR A 175 3.82 4.80 0.00
C TYR A 175 2.80 3.71 -0.27
N GLN A 176 2.43 3.53 -1.54
CA GLN A 176 1.58 2.44 -1.95
C GLN A 176 2.39 1.14 -1.97
N LEU A 177 1.90 0.13 -1.27
CA LEU A 177 2.47 -1.22 -1.33
C LEU A 177 2.07 -1.88 -2.64
N LYS A 178 3.07 -2.29 -3.42
CA LYS A 178 2.91 -3.03 -4.68
C LYS A 178 3.70 -4.32 -4.64
N GLN A 179 3.36 -5.24 -5.54
CA GLN A 179 4.06 -6.51 -5.68
C GLN A 179 4.40 -6.75 -7.15
N ARG A 180 5.62 -7.23 -7.39
CA ARG A 180 6.07 -7.74 -8.68
C ARG A 180 6.07 -9.28 -8.62
N PRO A 181 5.29 -9.98 -9.45
CA PRO A 181 5.36 -11.43 -9.56
C PRO A 181 6.75 -11.89 -10.02
N GLN A 182 7.30 -12.92 -9.38
CA GLN A 182 8.57 -13.57 -9.75
C GLN A 182 8.60 -15.01 -9.21
N LEU A 183 9.50 -15.87 -9.71
CA LEU A 183 9.51 -17.30 -9.36
C LEU A 183 9.93 -17.55 -7.92
N SER A 184 10.83 -16.73 -7.38
CA SER A 184 11.25 -16.72 -5.96
C SER A 184 10.20 -16.14 -4.99
N GLY A 185 8.94 -16.01 -5.44
CA GLY A 185 7.84 -15.40 -4.69
C GLY A 185 7.79 -13.89 -4.88
N ASN A 186 6.57 -13.34 -4.85
CA ASN A 186 6.28 -11.93 -5.16
C ASN A 186 7.22 -10.97 -4.41
N TYR A 187 7.86 -10.06 -5.15
CA TYR A 187 8.70 -9.03 -4.57
C TYR A 187 7.86 -7.81 -4.20
N ALA A 188 7.75 -7.53 -2.91
CA ALA A 188 7.05 -6.35 -2.42
C ALA A 188 7.92 -5.10 -2.54
N TYR A 189 7.33 -4.00 -2.99
CA TYR A 189 8.01 -2.71 -3.13
C TYR A 189 7.04 -1.56 -2.85
N LEU A 190 7.59 -0.36 -2.66
CA LEU A 190 6.81 0.86 -2.43
C LEU A 190 6.80 1.72 -3.67
N HIS A 191 5.61 2.21 -4.01
CA HIS A 191 5.40 3.29 -4.95
C HIS A 191 5.13 4.59 -4.18
N MET A 192 6.07 5.53 -4.27
CA MET A 192 6.01 6.82 -3.62
C MET A 192 5.12 7.78 -4.42
N ILE A 193 4.12 8.36 -3.76
CA ILE A 193 3.11 9.22 -4.36
C ILE A 193 3.04 10.53 -3.54
N PRO A 194 3.12 11.72 -4.16
CA PRO A 194 2.87 12.97 -3.43
C PRO A 194 1.46 12.98 -2.83
N ARG A 195 1.34 13.24 -1.52
CA ARG A 195 0.05 13.26 -0.82
C ARG A 195 -0.94 14.22 -1.47
N LYS A 196 -0.46 15.39 -1.89
CA LYS A 196 -1.27 16.41 -2.58
C LYS A 196 -1.88 15.83 -3.87
N SER A 197 -1.04 15.29 -4.75
CA SER A 197 -1.49 14.68 -6.02
C SER A 197 -2.37 13.45 -5.82
N PHE A 198 -2.19 12.70 -4.73
CA PHE A 198 -3.10 11.60 -4.38
C PHE A 198 -4.50 12.12 -4.07
N VAL A 199 -4.62 13.13 -3.19
CA VAL A 199 -5.91 13.71 -2.82
C VAL A 199 -6.59 14.37 -4.03
N GLU A 200 -5.85 15.18 -4.79
CA GLU A 200 -6.36 15.90 -5.98
C GLU A 200 -6.95 14.98 -7.05
N ARG A 201 -6.51 13.72 -7.13
CA ARG A 201 -7.08 12.74 -8.08
C ARG A 201 -8.54 12.39 -7.79
N PHE A 202 -9.00 12.60 -6.56
CA PHE A 202 -10.32 12.20 -6.09
C PHE A 202 -11.28 13.38 -5.85
N LEU A 203 -10.77 14.61 -5.97
CA LEU A 203 -11.55 15.84 -5.93
C LEU A 203 -12.21 16.08 -7.28
#